data_AF-A0A963G1Z9-F1
#
_entry.id   AF-A0A963G1Z9-F1
#
_cell.length_a   1.000
_cell.length_b   1.000
_cell.length_c   1.000
_cell.angle_alpha   90.00
_cell.angle_beta   90.00
_cell.angle_gamma   90.00
#
_symmetry.space_group_name_H-M   'P 1'
#
loop_
_entity.id
_entity.type
_entity.pdbx_description
1 polymer ?
#
loop_
_entity_poly.entity_id
_entity_poly.type
_entity_poly.pdbx_seq_one_letter_code
_entity_poly.pdbx_strand_id
1 'polypeptide(L)'
;ANGVTFEAAVPAEHEIYFSLSVSTHFRAPTMTLTHKGGMDIEEVDEAHIARIPFDALTGLKAFVVANALTDIGAPPEIISPLVQQLPKLWELYHDFGMTALELNPIRMRPDRRGKLT
;
A
#
# COMPACT_ATOMS: atom_id res chain seq x y z
N ALA A 1 -3.85 27.79 -10.38
CA ALA A 1 -4.08 28.30 -9.02
C ALA A 1 -2.79 28.11 -8.25
N ASN A 2 -2.20 29.18 -7.69
CA ASN A 2 -0.97 29.10 -6.90
C ASN A 2 -1.35 28.97 -5.42
N GLY A 3 -1.86 27.80 -5.03
CA GLY A 3 -2.28 27.50 -3.67
C GLY A 3 -1.22 26.72 -2.91
N VAL A 4 -1.22 26.86 -1.58
CA VAL A 4 -0.46 26.01 -0.65
C VAL A 4 -1.44 25.27 0.26
N THR A 5 -1.17 23.99 0.51
CA THR A 5 -1.94 23.18 1.45
C THR A 5 -1.15 23.06 2.74
N PHE A 6 -1.78 23.34 3.88
CA PHE A 6 -1.19 23.15 5.19
C PHE A 6 -1.95 22.02 5.89
N GLU A 7 -1.20 21.04 6.37
CA GLU A 7 -1.72 19.89 7.11
C GLU A 7 -0.97 19.74 8.42
N ALA A 8 -1.56 19.05 9.39
CA ALA A 8 -0.89 18.76 10.65
C ALA A 8 0.23 17.73 10.44
N ALA A 9 1.37 17.91 11.11
CA ALA A 9 2.42 16.91 11.13
C ALA A 9 1.92 15.62 11.82
N VAL A 10 2.05 14.49 11.13
CA VAL A 10 1.65 13.17 11.64
C VAL A 10 2.92 12.33 11.89
N PRO A 11 3.25 12.00 13.16
CA PRO A 11 4.34 11.08 13.45
C PRO A 11 4.01 9.68 12.92
N ALA A 12 5.03 8.93 12.52
CA ALA A 12 4.91 7.58 12.02
C ALA A 12 5.98 6.68 12.64
N GLU A 13 5.59 5.51 13.12
CA GLU A 13 6.51 4.45 13.55
C GLU A 13 6.91 3.56 12.36
N HIS A 14 5.99 3.40 11.40
CA HIS A 14 6.25 2.73 10.14
C HIS A 14 5.72 3.55 8.98
N GLU A 15 6.46 3.53 7.88
CA GLU A 15 6.07 4.11 6.61
C GLU A 15 5.98 2.98 5.57
N ILE A 16 4.89 2.96 4.82
CA ILE A 16 4.57 1.90 3.85
C ILE A 16 4.37 2.53 2.50
N TYR A 17 4.95 1.92 1.49
CA TYR A 17 4.67 2.22 0.09
C TYR A 17 3.59 1.25 -0.41
N PHE A 18 2.56 1.78 -1.05
CA PHE A 18 1.54 0.99 -1.72
C PHE A 18 1.17 1.63 -3.06
N SER A 19 1.08 0.81 -4.11
CA SER A 19 0.49 1.25 -5.37
C SER A 19 -0.35 0.17 -6.06
N LEU A 20 -1.30 0.65 -6.87
CA LEU A 20 -2.09 -0.12 -7.82
C LEU A 20 -1.88 0.47 -9.20
N SER A 21 -1.57 -0.38 -10.16
CA SER A 21 -1.46 -0.01 -11.58
C SER A 21 -1.72 -1.21 -12.47
N VAL A 22 -1.89 -1.00 -13.78
CA VAL A 22 -1.91 -2.10 -14.74
C VAL A 22 -0.48 -2.43 -15.17
N SER A 23 -0.05 -3.65 -14.92
CA SER A 23 1.25 -4.13 -15.41
C SER A 23 1.16 -4.61 -16.85
N THR A 24 2.04 -4.12 -17.71
CA THR A 24 2.20 -4.64 -19.08
C THR A 24 2.85 -6.02 -19.12
N HIS A 25 3.65 -6.34 -18.09
CA HIS A 25 4.28 -7.65 -17.92
C HIS A 25 3.26 -8.72 -17.55
N PHE A 26 2.48 -8.48 -16.49
CA PHE A 26 1.45 -9.42 -16.03
C PHE A 26 0.15 -9.32 -16.83
N ARG A 27 -0.05 -8.23 -17.57
CA ARG A 27 -1.30 -7.90 -18.28
C ARG A 27 -2.52 -7.91 -17.37
N ALA A 28 -2.32 -7.44 -16.14
CA ALA A 28 -3.32 -7.44 -15.07
C ALA A 28 -3.10 -6.26 -14.12
N PRO A 29 -4.13 -5.83 -13.37
CA PRO A 29 -3.94 -5.00 -12.19
C PRO A 29 -2.92 -5.65 -11.26
N THR A 30 -1.99 -4.84 -10.78
CA THR A 30 -0.86 -5.29 -9.96
C THR A 30 -0.76 -4.39 -8.74
N MET A 31 -0.73 -5.02 -7.57
CA MET A 31 -0.39 -4.36 -6.31
C MET A 31 1.13 -4.37 -6.14
N THR A 32 1.71 -3.21 -5.88
CA THR A 32 3.10 -3.09 -5.39
C THR A 32 3.08 -2.64 -3.94
N LEU A 33 3.82 -3.32 -3.08
CA LEU A 33 3.78 -3.10 -1.63
C LEU A 33 5.16 -3.30 -1.00
N THR A 34 5.59 -2.35 -0.17
CA THR A 34 6.74 -2.55 0.74
C THR A 34 6.51 -1.88 2.09
N HIS A 35 7.05 -2.48 3.15
CA HIS A 35 7.06 -1.92 4.50
C HIS A 35 8.29 -1.02 4.75
N LYS A 36 9.02 -0.67 3.69
CA LYS A 36 10.15 0.26 3.65
C LYS A 36 9.76 1.56 2.92
N GLY A 37 8.67 2.19 3.34
CA GLY A 37 8.23 3.47 2.77
C GLY A 37 9.08 4.66 3.21
N GLY A 38 8.83 5.83 2.64
CA GLY A 38 9.55 7.07 2.98
C GLY A 38 10.87 7.28 2.24
N MET A 39 11.24 6.33 1.38
CA MET A 39 12.36 6.39 0.45
C MET A 39 11.88 6.10 -0.97
N ASP A 40 12.73 6.40 -1.96
CA ASP A 40 12.47 6.07 -3.36
C ASP A 40 12.41 4.54 -3.51
N ILE A 41 11.34 4.05 -4.13
CA ILE A 41 11.08 2.60 -4.22
C ILE A 41 12.13 1.88 -5.06
N GLU A 42 12.76 2.60 -5.98
CA GLU A 42 13.85 2.14 -6.84
C GLU A 42 15.14 1.83 -6.05
N GLU A 43 15.29 2.38 -4.85
CA GLU A 43 16.43 2.13 -3.96
C GLU A 43 16.19 0.95 -3.00
N VAL A 44 14.96 0.46 -2.93
CA VAL A 44 14.59 -0.65 -2.05
C VAL A 44 15.02 -1.98 -2.69
N ASP A 45 15.67 -2.84 -1.91
CA ASP A 45 16.03 -4.18 -2.35
C ASP A 45 14.76 -4.95 -2.76
N GLU A 46 14.79 -5.54 -3.96
CA GLU A 46 13.68 -6.29 -4.56
C GLU A 46 13.11 -7.39 -3.64
N ALA A 47 13.92 -7.95 -2.74
CA ALA A 47 13.45 -8.93 -1.74
C ALA A 47 12.41 -8.35 -0.76
N HIS A 48 12.34 -7.02 -0.61
CA HIS A 48 11.40 -6.33 0.26
C HIS A 48 10.22 -5.71 -0.51
N ILE A 49 10.11 -5.98 -1.81
CA ILE A 49 9.03 -5.43 -2.65
C ILE A 49 8.15 -6.59 -3.14
N ALA A 50 6.88 -6.57 -2.75
CA ALA A 50 5.88 -7.47 -3.30
C ALA A 50 5.23 -6.83 -4.53
N ARG A 51 5.28 -7.51 -5.68
CA ARG A 51 4.53 -7.14 -6.91
C ARG A 51 3.58 -8.26 -7.29
N ILE A 52 2.33 -8.12 -6.90
CA ILE A 52 1.34 -9.21 -6.97
C ILE A 52 0.23 -8.83 -7.96
N PRO A 53 0.14 -9.51 -9.13
CA PRO A 53 -1.02 -9.37 -9.99
C PRO A 53 -2.25 -10.01 -9.35
N PHE A 54 -3.44 -9.45 -9.62
CA PHE A 54 -4.70 -10.00 -9.13
C PHE A 54 -5.81 -9.88 -10.19
N ASP A 55 -6.87 -10.66 -10.01
CA ASP A 55 -8.00 -10.69 -10.93
C ASP A 55 -8.91 -9.46 -10.72
N ALA A 56 -9.05 -8.64 -11.76
CA ALA A 56 -9.87 -7.43 -11.75
C ALA A 56 -11.36 -7.72 -11.47
N LEU A 57 -11.89 -8.86 -11.89
CA LEU A 57 -13.29 -9.25 -11.67
C LEU A 57 -13.56 -9.52 -10.19
N THR A 58 -12.55 -10.01 -9.47
CA THR A 58 -12.68 -10.29 -8.04
C THR A 58 -12.17 -9.15 -7.16
N GLY A 59 -11.33 -8.27 -7.71
CA GLY A 59 -10.71 -7.16 -6.99
C GLY A 59 -9.60 -7.60 -6.03
N LEU A 60 -9.01 -6.63 -5.32
CA LEU A 60 -7.93 -6.90 -4.37
C LEU A 60 -8.47 -7.57 -3.10
N LYS A 61 -8.00 -8.79 -2.79
CA LYS A 61 -8.45 -9.55 -1.62
C LYS A 61 -7.53 -9.37 -0.42
N ALA A 62 -8.11 -9.41 0.78
CA ALA A 62 -7.40 -9.31 2.05
C ALA A 62 -6.24 -10.30 2.20
N PHE A 63 -6.43 -11.57 1.79
CA PHE A 63 -5.37 -12.58 1.91
C PHE A 63 -4.19 -12.32 0.95
N VAL A 64 -4.41 -11.65 -0.19
CA VAL A 64 -3.33 -11.27 -1.12
C VAL A 64 -2.42 -10.26 -0.43
N VAL A 65 -3.00 -9.28 0.27
CA VAL A 65 -2.25 -8.29 1.07
C VAL A 65 -1.52 -8.96 2.23
N ALA A 66 -2.19 -9.85 2.97
CA ALA A 66 -1.60 -10.53 4.12
C ALA A 66 -0.40 -11.40 3.74
N ASN A 67 -0.53 -12.18 2.66
CA ASN A 67 0.55 -13.03 2.15
C ASN A 67 1.71 -12.17 1.65
N ALA A 68 1.43 -11.14 0.84
CA ALA A 68 2.45 -10.23 0.34
C ALA A 68 3.29 -9.59 1.47
N LEU A 69 2.64 -9.10 2.52
CA LEU A 69 3.33 -8.54 3.69
C LEU A 69 4.16 -9.57 4.44
N THR A 70 3.64 -10.80 4.60
CA THR A 70 4.36 -11.88 5.26
C THR A 70 5.59 -12.29 4.45
N ASP A 71 5.45 -12.42 3.14
CA ASP A 71 6.51 -12.86 2.22
C ASP A 71 7.69 -11.88 2.18
N ILE A 72 7.42 -10.57 2.28
CA ILE A 72 8.47 -9.54 2.35
C ILE A 72 9.00 -9.30 3.77
N GLY A 73 8.59 -10.11 4.75
CA GLY A 73 9.07 -10.01 6.14
C GLY A 73 8.58 -8.77 6.89
N ALA A 74 7.37 -8.28 6.59
CA ALA A 74 6.80 -7.14 7.28
C ALA A 74 6.54 -7.43 8.77
N PRO A 75 6.67 -6.42 9.66
CA PRO A 75 6.33 -6.57 11.07
C PRO A 75 4.88 -7.02 11.30
N PRO A 76 4.59 -8.02 12.13
CA PRO A 76 3.23 -8.55 12.33
C PRO A 76 2.18 -7.49 12.72
N GLU A 77 2.61 -6.46 13.45
CA GLU A 77 1.78 -5.36 13.94
C GLU A 77 1.20 -4.48 12.82
N ILE A 78 1.85 -4.40 11.65
CA ILE A 78 1.33 -3.62 10.52
C ILE A 78 0.37 -4.42 9.63
N ILE A 79 0.37 -5.75 9.74
CA ILE A 79 -0.37 -6.62 8.81
C ILE A 79 -1.87 -6.42 8.94
N SER A 80 -2.43 -6.55 10.15
CA SER A 80 -3.88 -6.46 10.33
C SER A 80 -4.45 -5.10 9.91
N PRO A 81 -3.85 -3.94 10.27
CA PRO A 81 -4.35 -2.64 9.81
C PRO A 81 -4.32 -2.50 8.28
N LEU A 82 -3.22 -2.88 7.63
CA LEU A 82 -3.09 -2.77 6.17
C LEU A 82 -4.07 -3.68 5.44
N VAL A 83 -4.24 -4.92 5.90
CA VAL A 83 -5.21 -5.88 5.34
C VAL A 83 -6.65 -5.34 5.42
N GLN A 84 -6.98 -4.53 6.42
CA GLN A 84 -8.31 -3.93 6.57
C GLN A 84 -8.54 -2.71 5.67
N GLN A 85 -7.48 -2.01 5.23
CA GLN A 85 -7.61 -0.75 4.47
C GLN A 85 -7.26 -0.89 2.99
N LEU A 86 -6.17 -1.59 2.65
CA LEU A 86 -5.66 -1.65 1.28
C LEU A 86 -6.66 -2.22 0.26
N PRO A 87 -7.47 -3.27 0.57
CA PRO A 87 -8.50 -3.74 -0.35
C PRO A 87 -9.51 -2.67 -0.79
N LYS A 88 -9.79 -1.67 0.05
CA LYS A 88 -10.73 -0.57 -0.27
C LYS A 88 -10.18 0.37 -1.34
N LEU A 89 -8.85 0.46 -1.48
CA LEU A 89 -8.22 1.28 -2.51
C LEU A 89 -8.45 0.71 -3.92
N TRP A 90 -8.77 -0.58 -4.03
CA TRP A 90 -9.20 -1.16 -5.31
C TRP A 90 -10.53 -0.57 -5.76
N GLU A 91 -11.51 -0.40 -4.86
CA GLU A 91 -12.81 0.20 -5.20
C GLU A 91 -12.61 1.62 -5.74
N LEU A 92 -11.77 2.43 -5.05
CA LEU A 92 -11.40 3.77 -5.51
C LEU A 92 -10.71 3.74 -6.88
N TYR A 93 -9.72 2.87 -7.07
CA TYR A 93 -8.99 2.75 -8.32
C TYR A 93 -9.90 2.34 -9.48
N HIS A 94 -10.75 1.33 -9.27
CA HIS A 94 -11.61 0.74 -10.30
C HIS A 94 -12.78 1.65 -10.65
N ASP A 95 -13.51 2.15 -9.66
CA ASP A 95 -14.78 2.86 -9.87
C ASP A 95 -14.57 4.25 -10.48
N PHE A 96 -13.38 4.83 -10.28
CA PHE A 96 -13.02 6.13 -10.84
C PHE A 96 -12.17 6.02 -12.12
N GLY A 97 -11.97 4.81 -12.65
CA GLY A 97 -11.21 4.59 -13.90
C GLY A 97 -9.76 5.06 -13.81
N MET A 98 -9.13 4.92 -12.64
CA MET A 98 -7.74 5.35 -12.42
C MET A 98 -6.78 4.45 -13.21
N THR A 99 -5.68 5.02 -13.70
CA THR A 99 -4.59 4.27 -14.35
C THR A 99 -3.48 3.91 -13.38
N ALA A 100 -3.36 4.69 -12.29
CA ALA A 100 -2.46 4.46 -11.18
C ALA A 100 -3.09 5.04 -9.90
N LEU A 101 -2.87 4.36 -8.78
CA LEU A 101 -3.08 4.89 -7.43
C LEU A 101 -1.81 4.58 -6.64
N GLU A 102 -1.21 5.59 -6.04
CA GLU A 102 0.04 5.46 -5.29
C GLU A 102 -0.05 6.25 -3.99
N LEU A 103 0.28 5.59 -2.89
CA LEU A 103 0.40 6.19 -1.57
C LEU A 103 1.82 5.94 -1.06
N ASN A 104 2.62 7.01 -1.03
CA ASN A 104 3.99 7.00 -0.53
C ASN A 104 4.27 8.26 0.33
N PRO A 105 4.32 8.17 1.68
CA PRO A 105 4.07 6.99 2.50
C PRO A 105 2.61 6.90 3.03
N ILE A 106 2.15 5.68 3.25
CA ILE A 106 1.13 5.39 4.27
C ILE A 106 1.83 5.40 5.64
N ARG A 107 1.45 6.34 6.49
CA ARG A 107 2.02 6.52 7.84
C ARG A 107 1.21 5.71 8.85
N MET A 108 1.89 4.82 9.58
CA MET A 108 1.30 4.05 10.68
C MET A 108 1.72 4.64 12.01
N ARG A 109 0.75 4.85 12.90
CA ARG A 109 1.02 5.30 14.28
C ARG A 109 0.15 4.56 15.29
N PRO A 110 0.55 4.51 16.56
CA PRO A 110 -0.30 3.95 17.60
C PRO A 110 -1.57 4.79 17.78
N ASP A 111 -2.71 4.12 17.91
CA ASP A 111 -3.94 4.71 18.42
C ASP A 111 -3.88 4.88 19.95
N ARG A 112 -4.97 5.38 20.55
CA ARG A 112 -5.07 5.54 22.02
C ARG A 112 -4.93 4.22 22.81
N ARG A 113 -5.09 3.07 22.15
CA ARG A 113 -4.99 1.71 22.73
C ARG A 113 -3.65 1.03 22.38
N GLY A 114 -2.73 1.74 21.73
CA GLY A 114 -1.42 1.22 21.32
C GLY A 114 -1.45 0.35 20.06
N LYS A 115 -2.57 0.27 19.34
CA LYS A 115 -2.66 -0.48 18.07
C LYS A 115 -2.29 0.43 16.91
N LEU A 116 -1.53 -0.08 15.95
CA LEU A 116 -1.22 0.68 14.75
C LEU A 116 -2.48 0.91 13.91
N THR A 117 -2.63 2.14 13.42
CA THR A 117 -3.70 2.59 12.52
C THR A 117 -3.15 3.53 11.46
#